data_AF-A0A7Y6PJN1-F1
#
_entry.id   AF-A0A7Y6PJN1-F1
#
_cell.length_a   1.000
_cell.length_b   1.000
_cell.length_c   1.000
_cell.angle_alpha   90.00
_cell.angle_beta   90.00
_cell.angle_gamma   90.00
#
_symmetry.space_group_name_H-M   'P 1'
#
loop_
_entity.id
_entity.type
_entity.pdbx_description
1 polymer ?
#
loop_
_entity_poly.entity_id
_entity_poly.type
_entity_poly.pdbx_seq_one_letter_code
_entity_poly.pdbx_strand_id
1 'polypeptide(L)'
;MKVFLSYALSLAGLGFIAAAVAGAMLVNLSYVGARFNMINMLRQSANKAELMCKTAKLTFYQPLGEAMKIAAMAQTTDLKILAMSTLPTYDANCQMVTMHWKKLFGRGKKGAALVIGGLAAAIAVKTSPVLHIIVVVIAAVAAIWFMVTKSENERSLVRARAEILPEVDRAFAEGRYVRYG
;
A
#
# COMPACT_ATOMS: atom_id res chain seq x y z
N MET A 1 32.03 4.42 25.43
CA MET A 1 31.85 4.39 23.95
C MET A 1 30.99 3.20 23.49
N LYS A 2 31.34 1.93 23.79
CA LYS A 2 30.57 0.75 23.34
C LYS A 2 29.11 0.68 23.85
N VAL A 3 28.86 1.14 25.07
CA VAL A 3 27.50 1.27 25.64
C VAL A 3 26.63 2.24 24.83
N PHE A 4 27.15 3.45 24.56
CA PHE A 4 26.47 4.45 23.75
C PHE A 4 26.11 3.92 22.36
N LEU A 5 27.02 3.17 21.72
CA LEU A 5 26.78 2.56 20.42
C LEU A 5 25.60 1.58 20.43
N SER A 6 25.45 0.77 21.47
CA SER A 6 24.33 -0.18 21.60
C SER A 6 22.96 0.52 21.67
N TYR A 7 22.89 1.66 22.38
CA TYR A 7 21.70 2.48 22.47
C TYR A 7 21.42 3.23 21.17
N ALA A 8 22.45 3.81 20.54
CA ALA A 8 22.33 4.49 19.27
C ALA A 8 21.79 3.54 18.17
N LEU A 9 22.30 2.31 18.10
CA LEU A 9 21.81 1.28 17.17
C LEU A 9 20.33 0.94 17.42
N SER A 10 19.94 0.75 18.68
CA SER A 10 18.56 0.39 19.03
C SER A 10 17.58 1.53 18.72
N LEU A 11 17.94 2.77 19.05
CA LEU A 11 17.11 3.95 18.78
C LEU A 11 17.03 4.26 17.29
N ALA A 12 18.14 4.16 16.56
CA ALA A 12 18.14 4.31 15.11
C ALA A 12 17.24 3.23 14.46
N GLY A 13 17.36 1.98 14.91
CA GLY A 13 16.52 0.89 14.46
C GLY A 13 15.03 1.13 14.70
N LEU A 14 14.67 1.64 15.88
CA LEU A 14 13.29 2.04 16.20
C LEU A 14 12.81 3.15 15.27
N GLY A 15 13.64 4.15 14.96
CA GLY A 15 13.30 5.22 14.02
C GLY A 15 12.97 4.71 12.62
N PHE A 16 13.75 3.76 12.09
CA PHE A 16 13.45 3.13 10.79
C PHE A 16 12.13 2.34 10.80
N ILE A 17 11.83 1.64 11.89
CA ILE A 17 10.57 0.90 12.05
C ILE A 17 9.40 1.88 12.14
N ALA A 18 9.51 2.92 12.96
CA ALA A 18 8.48 3.96 13.11
C ALA A 18 8.19 4.65 11.77
N ALA A 19 9.22 4.99 11.00
CA ALA A 19 9.05 5.59 9.67
C ALA A 19 8.36 4.63 8.67
N ALA A 20 8.66 3.33 8.74
CA ALA A 20 8.00 2.33 7.89
C ALA A 20 6.52 2.14 8.28
N VAL A 21 6.21 2.07 9.57
CA VAL A 21 4.84 1.96 10.09
C VAL A 21 4.04 3.21 9.76
N ALA A 22 4.57 4.40 10.01
CA ALA A 22 3.92 5.66 9.66
C ALA A 22 3.63 5.75 8.15
N GLY A 23 4.60 5.37 7.32
CA GLY A 23 4.40 5.28 5.87
C GLY A 23 3.29 4.31 5.47
N ALA A 24 3.22 3.13 6.10
CA ALA A 24 2.17 2.15 5.85
C ALA A 24 0.78 2.61 6.31
N MET A 25 0.67 3.29 7.46
CA MET A 25 -0.60 3.82 7.95
C MET A 25 -1.19 4.87 7.01
N LEU A 26 -0.36 5.68 6.36
CA LEU A 26 -0.80 6.69 5.38
C LEU A 26 -1.36 6.09 4.08
N VAL A 27 -1.01 4.83 3.78
CA VAL A 27 -1.42 4.14 2.54
C VAL A 27 -2.25 2.89 2.83
N ASN A 28 -2.82 2.78 4.03
CA ASN A 28 -3.68 1.67 4.40
C ASN A 28 -5.15 2.03 4.15
N LEU A 29 -5.83 1.24 3.32
CA LEU A 29 -7.24 1.42 3.02
C LEU A 29 -7.98 0.08 3.13
N SER A 30 -9.00 0.03 3.98
CA SER A 30 -9.83 -1.16 4.15
C SER A 30 -10.60 -1.46 2.87
N TYR A 31 -10.28 -2.59 2.24
CA TYR A 31 -10.94 -3.02 1.00
C TYR A 31 -12.45 -3.17 1.15
N VAL A 32 -12.91 -3.76 2.26
CA VAL A 32 -14.33 -4.08 2.45
C VAL A 32 -15.20 -2.83 2.41
N GLY A 33 -14.83 -1.78 3.15
CA GLY A 33 -15.58 -0.51 3.12
C GLY A 33 -15.40 0.25 1.81
N ALA A 34 -14.16 0.31 1.32
CA ALA A 34 -13.81 1.10 0.14
C ALA A 34 -14.38 0.54 -1.17
N ARG A 35 -14.58 -0.79 -1.25
CA ARG A 35 -15.15 -1.48 -2.41
C ARG A 35 -16.60 -1.06 -2.66
N PHE A 36 -17.46 -1.13 -1.65
CA PHE A 36 -18.88 -0.78 -1.83
C PHE A 36 -19.05 0.67 -2.24
N ASN A 37 -18.28 1.58 -1.64
CA ASN A 37 -18.27 2.98 -2.01
C ASN A 37 -17.82 3.17 -3.48
N MET A 38 -16.75 2.50 -3.90
CA MET A 38 -16.25 2.59 -5.27
C MET A 38 -17.27 2.06 -6.29
N ILE A 39 -17.87 0.89 -6.05
CA ILE A 39 -18.90 0.32 -6.93
C ILE A 39 -20.13 1.24 -7.01
N ASN A 40 -20.59 1.77 -5.87
CA ASN A 40 -21.71 2.70 -5.84
C ASN A 40 -21.39 3.99 -6.61
N MET A 41 -20.17 4.51 -6.49
CA MET A 41 -19.73 5.66 -7.28
C MET A 41 -19.69 5.34 -8.77
N LEU A 42 -19.12 4.20 -9.18
CA LEU A 42 -19.07 3.78 -10.59
C LEU A 42 -20.46 3.62 -11.22
N ARG A 43 -21.43 3.17 -10.43
CA ARG A 43 -22.84 3.04 -10.87
C ARG A 43 -23.54 4.38 -11.03
N GLN A 44 -23.17 5.38 -10.24
CA GLN A 44 -23.77 6.72 -10.30
C GLN A 44 -23.06 7.65 -11.30
N SER A 45 -21.72 7.70 -11.25
CA SER A 45 -20.89 8.57 -12.07
C SER A 45 -19.43 8.12 -12.02
N ALA A 46 -18.89 7.74 -13.18
CA ALA A 46 -17.50 7.33 -13.28
C ALA A 46 -16.52 8.48 -12.99
N ASN A 47 -16.93 9.74 -13.18
CA ASN A 47 -16.13 10.93 -12.81
C ASN A 47 -15.91 11.01 -11.29
N LYS A 48 -16.93 10.70 -10.48
CA LYS A 48 -16.80 10.67 -9.01
C LYS A 48 -15.87 9.55 -8.56
N ALA A 49 -15.96 8.39 -9.21
CA ALA A 49 -15.06 7.27 -8.96
C ALA A 49 -13.59 7.61 -9.29
N GLU A 50 -13.35 8.33 -10.39
CA GLU A 50 -12.00 8.81 -10.74
C GLU A 50 -11.46 9.80 -9.70
N LEU A 51 -12.30 10.74 -9.23
CA LEU A 51 -11.90 11.68 -8.18
C LEU A 51 -11.56 10.94 -6.88
N MET A 52 -12.37 9.94 -6.51
CA MET A 52 -12.11 9.10 -5.34
C MET A 52 -10.75 8.40 -5.46
N CYS A 53 -10.39 7.92 -6.67
CA CYS A 53 -9.10 7.28 -6.90
C CYS A 53 -7.90 8.21 -6.65
N LYS A 54 -8.07 9.54 -6.80
CA LYS A 54 -7.02 10.54 -6.55
C LYS A 54 -6.74 10.75 -5.05
N THR A 55 -7.70 10.42 -4.18
CA THR A 55 -7.61 10.67 -2.72
C THR A 55 -6.75 9.64 -1.98
N ALA A 56 -6.68 8.40 -2.45
CA ALA A 56 -5.97 7.30 -1.78
C ALA A 56 -4.92 6.67 -2.70
N LYS A 57 -3.86 7.44 -3.00
CA LYS A 57 -2.70 6.97 -3.77
C LYS A 57 -1.99 5.82 -3.05
N LEU A 58 -1.25 5.00 -3.80
CA LEU A 58 -0.49 3.85 -3.30
C LEU A 58 -1.35 2.73 -2.65
N THR A 59 -2.66 2.76 -2.90
CA THR A 59 -3.63 1.71 -2.55
C THR A 59 -4.17 1.06 -3.83
N PHE A 60 -5.17 0.18 -3.72
CA PHE A 60 -5.87 -0.37 -4.88
C PHE A 60 -6.63 0.67 -5.72
N TYR A 61 -6.85 1.88 -5.20
CA TYR A 61 -7.44 2.99 -5.96
C TYR A 61 -6.52 3.56 -7.02
N GLN A 62 -5.20 3.53 -6.81
CA GLN A 62 -4.25 4.04 -7.80
C GLN A 62 -4.32 3.29 -9.15
N PRO A 63 -4.19 1.95 -9.20
CA PRO A 63 -4.29 1.23 -10.47
C PRO A 63 -5.69 1.31 -11.09
N LEU A 64 -6.76 1.42 -10.29
CA LEU A 64 -8.11 1.70 -10.80
C LEU A 64 -8.21 3.07 -11.46
N GLY A 65 -7.66 4.12 -10.83
CA GLY A 65 -7.68 5.47 -11.40
C GLY A 65 -6.91 5.56 -12.72
N GLU A 66 -5.76 4.88 -12.83
CA GLU A 66 -5.03 4.82 -14.10
C GLU A 66 -5.77 4.00 -15.17
N ALA A 67 -6.43 2.91 -14.79
CA ALA A 67 -7.32 2.17 -15.70
C ALA A 67 -8.48 3.05 -16.19
N MET A 68 -9.12 3.84 -15.32
CA MET A 68 -10.17 4.78 -15.71
C MET A 68 -9.67 5.85 -16.69
N LYS A 69 -8.45 6.36 -16.52
CA LYS A 69 -7.86 7.31 -17.47
C LYS A 69 -7.64 6.67 -18.83
N ILE A 70 -7.15 5.43 -18.89
CA ILE A 70 -6.97 4.72 -20.16
C ILE A 70 -8.32 4.41 -20.82
N ALA A 71 -9.32 3.99 -20.06
CA ALA A 71 -10.69 3.84 -20.56
C ALA A 71 -11.22 5.17 -21.13
N ALA A 72 -10.97 6.28 -20.42
CA ALA A 72 -11.30 7.62 -20.89
C ALA A 72 -10.53 8.00 -22.16
N MET A 73 -9.31 7.54 -22.37
CA MET A 73 -8.52 7.81 -23.59
C MET A 73 -8.93 6.91 -24.77
N ALA A 74 -9.40 5.69 -24.51
CA ALA A 74 -9.74 4.69 -25.53
C ALA A 74 -10.88 5.12 -26.46
N GLN A 75 -11.69 6.13 -26.08
CA GLN A 75 -12.70 6.74 -26.95
C GLN A 75 -13.73 5.74 -27.52
N THR A 76 -13.98 4.65 -26.81
CA THR A 76 -14.86 3.58 -27.25
C THR A 76 -15.83 3.19 -26.15
N THR A 77 -17.00 2.72 -26.55
CA THR A 77 -18.00 2.10 -25.68
C THR A 77 -17.98 0.58 -25.79
N ASP A 78 -17.13 0.01 -26.66
CA ASP A 78 -16.97 -1.43 -26.76
C ASP A 78 -16.25 -1.97 -25.52
N LEU A 79 -17.00 -2.75 -24.73
CA LEU A 79 -16.52 -3.37 -23.50
C LEU A 79 -15.27 -4.24 -23.72
N LYS A 80 -15.14 -4.91 -24.86
CA LYS A 80 -13.96 -5.74 -25.15
C LYS A 80 -12.72 -4.88 -25.35
N ILE A 81 -12.85 -3.79 -26.10
CA ILE A 81 -11.73 -2.87 -26.33
C ILE A 81 -11.34 -2.17 -25.03
N LEU A 82 -12.32 -1.75 -24.22
CA LEU A 82 -12.08 -1.20 -22.89
C LEU A 82 -11.28 -2.18 -22.02
N ALA A 83 -11.77 -3.41 -21.84
CA ALA A 83 -11.10 -4.43 -21.03
C ALA A 83 -9.67 -4.75 -21.52
N MET A 84 -9.45 -4.81 -22.84
CA MET A 84 -8.11 -5.02 -23.41
C MET A 84 -7.14 -3.86 -23.13
N SER A 85 -7.65 -2.65 -22.92
CA SER A 85 -6.83 -1.45 -22.64
C SER A 85 -6.64 -1.20 -21.13
N THR A 86 -7.65 -1.45 -20.32
CA THR A 86 -7.65 -1.16 -18.88
C THR A 86 -6.89 -2.21 -18.09
N LEU A 87 -6.99 -3.49 -18.47
CA LEU A 87 -6.36 -4.59 -17.75
C LEU A 87 -4.82 -4.51 -17.70
N PRO A 88 -4.10 -4.31 -18.82
CA PRO A 88 -2.63 -4.19 -18.77
C PRO A 88 -2.19 -2.97 -17.96
N THR A 89 -2.91 -1.85 -18.08
CA THR A 89 -2.65 -0.64 -17.31
C THR A 89 -2.83 -0.87 -15.82
N TYR A 90 -3.91 -1.56 -15.42
CA TYR A 90 -4.17 -1.93 -14.05
C TYR A 90 -3.02 -2.79 -13.49
N ASP A 91 -2.64 -3.84 -14.21
CA ASP A 91 -1.61 -4.80 -13.78
C ASP A 91 -0.22 -4.13 -13.68
N ALA A 92 0.13 -3.24 -14.62
CA ALA A 92 1.36 -2.45 -14.55
C ALA A 92 1.40 -1.52 -13.32
N ASN A 93 0.28 -0.86 -13.01
CA ASN A 93 0.20 0.04 -11.86
C ASN A 93 0.17 -0.70 -10.51
N CYS A 94 -0.36 -1.93 -10.47
CA CYS A 94 -0.26 -2.80 -9.29
C CYS A 94 1.20 -3.07 -8.91
N GLN A 95 2.12 -3.16 -9.88
CA GLN A 95 3.54 -3.33 -9.61
C GLN A 95 4.11 -2.12 -8.86
N MET A 96 3.72 -0.89 -9.20
CA MET A 96 4.17 0.31 -8.47
C MET A 96 3.72 0.31 -7.01
N VAL A 97 2.47 -0.04 -6.74
CA VAL A 97 1.94 -0.19 -5.38
C VAL A 97 2.73 -1.27 -4.63
N THR A 98 2.92 -2.43 -5.26
CA THR A 98 3.69 -3.54 -4.69
C THR A 98 5.14 -3.15 -4.39
N MET A 99 5.78 -2.40 -5.30
CA MET A 99 7.14 -1.89 -5.11
C MET A 99 7.23 -0.89 -3.96
N HIS A 100 6.22 -0.05 -3.77
CA HIS A 100 6.15 0.87 -2.63
C HIS A 100 6.12 0.09 -1.31
N TRP A 101 5.24 -0.92 -1.21
CA TRP A 101 5.18 -1.80 -0.04
C TRP A 101 6.49 -2.57 0.18
N LYS A 102 7.15 -3.04 -0.89
CA LYS A 102 8.48 -3.66 -0.80
C LYS A 102 9.54 -2.69 -0.24
N LYS A 103 9.52 -1.41 -0.65
CA LYS A 103 10.44 -0.38 -0.12
C LYS A 103 10.19 -0.11 1.37
N LEU A 104 8.94 0.03 1.79
CA LEU A 104 8.58 0.21 3.20
C LEU A 104 9.02 -1.01 4.04
N PHE A 105 8.77 -2.22 3.54
CA PHE A 105 9.21 -3.45 4.19
C PHE A 105 10.75 -3.53 4.29
N GLY A 106 11.46 -3.12 3.25
CA GLY A 106 12.92 -3.02 3.25
C GLY A 106 13.46 -2.07 4.33
N ARG A 107 12.78 -0.94 4.57
CA ARG A 107 13.11 -0.03 5.68
C ARG A 107 12.86 -0.69 7.04
N GLY A 108 11.72 -1.36 7.21
CA GLY A 108 11.40 -2.12 8.42
C GLY A 108 12.45 -3.20 8.73
N LYS A 109 12.90 -3.95 7.73
CA LYS A 109 13.98 -4.95 7.86
C LYS A 109 15.30 -4.35 8.33
N LYS A 110 15.70 -3.21 7.76
CA LYS A 110 16.90 -2.48 8.20
C LYS A 110 16.78 -2.06 9.66
N GLY A 111 15.61 -1.53 10.04
CA GLY A 111 15.32 -1.18 11.43
C GLY A 111 15.42 -2.38 12.38
N ALA A 112 14.82 -3.52 12.01
CA ALA A 112 14.91 -4.75 12.80
C ALA A 112 16.37 -5.24 12.96
N ALA A 113 17.17 -5.21 11.89
CA ALA A 113 18.58 -5.58 11.95
C ALA A 113 19.38 -4.67 12.91
N LEU A 114 19.10 -3.36 12.92
CA LEU A 114 19.74 -2.41 13.82
C LEU A 114 19.32 -2.63 15.29
N VAL A 115 18.03 -2.93 15.54
CA VAL A 115 17.53 -3.27 16.88
C VAL A 115 18.19 -4.55 17.41
N ILE A 116 18.26 -5.61 16.60
CA ILE A 116 18.92 -6.87 16.97
C ILE A 116 20.42 -6.66 17.21
N GLY A 117 21.08 -5.90 16.33
CA GLY A 117 22.50 -5.53 16.49
C GLY A 117 22.75 -4.71 17.76
N GLY A 118 21.84 -3.81 18.11
CA GLY A 118 21.88 -3.06 19.36
C GLY A 118 21.78 -3.95 20.59
N LEU A 119 20.84 -4.91 20.61
CA LEU A 119 20.73 -5.89 21.70
C LEU A 119 21.99 -6.76 21.81
N ALA A 120 22.49 -7.29 20.69
CA ALA A 120 23.71 -8.10 20.67
C ALA A 120 24.92 -7.31 21.21
N ALA A 121 25.04 -6.03 20.83
CA ALA A 121 26.05 -5.14 21.37
C ALA A 121 25.87 -4.95 22.88
N ALA A 122 24.65 -4.72 23.38
CA ALA A 122 24.39 -4.52 24.81
C ALA A 122 24.77 -5.74 25.66
N ILE A 123 24.49 -6.95 25.16
CA ILE A 123 24.91 -8.22 25.79
C ILE A 123 26.43 -8.31 25.84
N ALA A 124 27.11 -7.98 24.74
CA ALA A 124 28.57 -8.04 24.67
C ALA A 124 29.28 -7.08 25.64
N VAL A 125 28.69 -5.91 25.94
CA VAL A 125 29.22 -4.96 26.94
C VAL A 125 28.72 -5.19 28.37
N LYS A 126 27.92 -6.25 28.61
CA LYS A 126 27.32 -6.56 29.93
C LYS A 126 26.52 -5.40 30.52
N THR A 127 25.93 -4.58 29.66
CA THR A 127 25.01 -3.50 30.08
C THR A 127 23.62 -4.04 30.34
N SER A 128 22.83 -3.31 31.14
CA SER A 128 21.43 -3.66 31.38
C SER A 128 20.67 -3.80 30.05
N PRO A 129 20.15 -5.00 29.72
CA PRO A 129 19.54 -5.26 28.42
C PRO A 129 18.06 -4.86 28.37
N VAL A 130 17.50 -4.36 29.47
CA VAL A 130 16.05 -4.16 29.64
C VAL A 130 15.46 -3.30 28.54
N LEU A 131 16.07 -2.14 28.24
CA LEU A 131 15.58 -1.24 27.20
C LEU A 131 15.70 -1.86 25.79
N HIS A 132 16.77 -2.59 25.52
CA HIS A 132 16.97 -3.29 24.24
C HIS A 132 15.92 -4.38 24.03
N ILE A 133 15.57 -5.13 25.08
CA ILE A 133 14.52 -6.15 25.05
C ILE A 133 13.17 -5.51 24.74
N ILE A 134 12.83 -4.39 25.39
CA ILE A 134 11.58 -3.65 25.12
C ILE A 134 11.51 -3.23 23.64
N VAL A 135 12.59 -2.68 23.10
CA VAL A 135 12.65 -2.26 21.68
C VAL A 135 12.50 -3.45 20.72
N VAL A 136 13.09 -4.60 21.04
CA VAL A 136 12.92 -5.85 20.27
C VAL A 136 11.47 -6.31 20.27
N VAL A 137 10.79 -6.30 21.42
CA VAL A 137 9.37 -6.69 21.52
C VAL A 137 8.49 -5.77 20.68
N ILE A 138 8.69 -4.46 20.77
CA ILE A 138 7.96 -3.47 19.94
C ILE A 138 8.22 -3.72 18.45
N ALA A 139 9.47 -3.97 18.07
CA ALA A 139 9.84 -4.28 16.70
C ALA A 139 9.15 -5.57 16.18
N ALA A 140 9.04 -6.59 17.00
CA ALA A 140 8.36 -7.85 16.66
C ALA A 140 6.86 -7.63 16.40
N VAL A 141 6.17 -6.91 17.30
CA VAL A 141 4.74 -6.58 17.14
C VAL A 141 4.52 -5.75 15.87
N ALA A 142 5.34 -4.73 15.64
CA ALA A 142 5.27 -3.91 14.44
C ALA A 142 5.50 -4.73 13.16
N ALA A 143 6.44 -5.68 13.19
CA ALA A 143 6.70 -6.56 12.05
C ALA A 143 5.51 -7.48 11.73
N ILE A 144 4.86 -8.06 12.75
CA ILE A 144 3.65 -8.89 12.58
C ILE A 144 2.54 -8.07 11.93
N TRP A 145 2.22 -6.90 12.52
CA TRP A 145 1.21 -5.99 11.98
C TRP A 145 1.51 -5.62 10.52
N PHE A 146 2.75 -5.24 10.23
CA PHE A 146 3.17 -4.84 8.89
C PHE A 146 3.01 -5.98 7.86
N MET A 147 3.32 -7.22 8.24
CA MET A 147 3.15 -8.38 7.36
C MET A 147 1.67 -8.65 7.05
N VAL A 148 0.79 -8.53 8.05
CA VAL A 148 -0.66 -8.66 7.87
C VAL A 148 -1.17 -7.56 6.94
N THR A 149 -0.87 -6.30 7.23
CA THR A 149 -1.32 -5.15 6.43
C THR A 149 -0.80 -5.22 4.99
N LYS A 150 0.45 -5.64 4.77
CA LYS A 150 0.99 -5.86 3.42
C LYS A 150 0.19 -6.92 2.67
N SER A 151 -0.08 -8.06 3.31
CA SER A 151 -0.83 -9.15 2.68
C SER A 151 -2.27 -8.75 2.35
N GLU A 152 -2.92 -8.00 3.23
CA GLU A 152 -4.26 -7.44 2.99
C GLU A 152 -4.27 -6.47 1.80
N ASN A 153 -3.25 -5.62 1.69
CA ASN A 153 -3.12 -4.71 0.54
C ASN A 153 -2.82 -5.44 -0.77
N GLU A 154 -1.98 -6.48 -0.76
CA GLU A 154 -1.76 -7.30 -1.96
C GLU A 154 -3.03 -8.06 -2.37
N ARG A 155 -3.79 -8.58 -1.41
CA ARG A 155 -5.09 -9.21 -1.66
C ARG A 155 -6.12 -8.22 -2.19
N SER A 156 -6.11 -6.97 -1.72
CA SER A 156 -7.06 -5.95 -2.17
C SER A 156 -6.83 -5.58 -3.64
N LEU A 157 -5.59 -5.57 -4.13
CA LEU A 157 -5.28 -5.42 -5.56
C LEU A 157 -5.88 -6.54 -6.40
N VAL A 158 -5.67 -7.80 -5.99
CA VAL A 158 -6.22 -8.96 -6.71
C VAL A 158 -7.75 -8.94 -6.72
N ARG A 159 -8.37 -8.61 -5.59
CA ARG A 159 -9.84 -8.51 -5.50
C ARG A 159 -10.38 -7.34 -6.29
N ALA A 160 -9.74 -6.17 -6.26
CA ALA A 160 -10.14 -5.00 -7.05
C ALA A 160 -10.08 -5.30 -8.56
N ARG A 161 -9.07 -6.05 -9.02
CA ARG A 161 -8.99 -6.54 -10.40
C ARG A 161 -10.19 -7.41 -10.79
N ALA A 162 -10.61 -8.32 -9.91
CA ALA A 162 -11.70 -9.26 -10.20
C ALA A 162 -13.09 -8.62 -10.05
N GLU A 163 -13.26 -7.71 -9.10
CA GLU A 163 -14.59 -7.25 -8.67
C GLU A 163 -14.92 -5.81 -9.09
N ILE A 164 -13.93 -4.93 -9.20
CA ILE A 164 -14.16 -3.49 -9.45
C ILE A 164 -13.79 -3.13 -10.88
N LEU A 165 -12.69 -3.66 -11.41
CA LEU A 165 -12.23 -3.35 -12.78
C LEU A 165 -13.32 -3.64 -13.85
N PRO A 166 -14.06 -4.76 -13.82
CA PRO A 166 -15.15 -4.97 -14.77
C PRO A 166 -16.28 -3.94 -14.63
N GLU A 167 -16.54 -3.43 -13.43
CA GLU A 167 -17.53 -2.37 -13.20
C GLU A 167 -17.02 -1.01 -13.72
N VAL A 168 -15.70 -0.81 -13.76
CA VAL A 168 -15.10 0.34 -14.46
C VAL A 168 -15.40 0.24 -15.94
N ASP A 169 -15.02 -0.86 -16.59
CA ASP A 169 -15.23 -1.05 -18.03
C ASP A 169 -16.73 -0.90 -18.40
N ARG A 170 -17.61 -1.48 -17.58
CA ARG A 170 -19.06 -1.33 -17.72
C ARG A 170 -19.52 0.12 -17.59
N ALA A 171 -19.01 0.88 -16.62
CA ALA A 171 -19.40 2.28 -16.45
C ALA A 171 -19.00 3.17 -17.63
N PHE A 172 -17.87 2.89 -18.28
CA PHE A 172 -17.46 3.58 -19.51
C PHE A 172 -18.27 3.14 -20.72
N ALA A 173 -18.53 1.83 -20.87
CA ALA A 173 -19.37 1.29 -21.94
C ALA A 173 -20.81 1.84 -21.91
N GLU A 174 -21.38 2.01 -20.71
CA GLU A 174 -22.71 2.58 -20.48
C GLU A 174 -22.75 4.12 -20.58
N GLY A 175 -21.63 4.78 -20.88
CA GLY A 175 -21.58 6.24 -21.02
C GLY A 175 -21.72 7.02 -19.70
N ARG A 176 -21.48 6.38 -18.54
CA ARG A 176 -21.54 7.03 -17.22
C ARG A 176 -20.33 7.91 -16.90
N TYR A 177 -19.41 8.05 -17.85
CA TYR A 177 -18.26 8.95 -17.79
C TYR A 177 -18.51 10.15 -18.70
N VAL A 178 -18.59 11.35 -18.13
CA VAL A 178 -18.79 12.59 -18.88
C VAL A 178 -17.46 13.30 -19.01
N ARG A 179 -16.95 13.47 -20.23
CA ARG A 179 -15.75 14.27 -20.46
C ARG A 179 -16.11 15.75 -20.37
N TYR A 180 -15.52 16.44 -19.40
CA TYR A 180 -15.44 17.89 -19.44
C TYR A 180 -14.28 18.24 -20.38
N GLY A 181 -14.63 18.68 -21.58
CA GLY A 181 -13.68 19.24 -22.55
C GLY A 181 -13.29 20.67 -22.19
#